data_AF-A0A6P1E637-F1
#
_entry.id   AF-A0A6P1E637-F1
#
_cell.length_a   1.000
_cell.length_b   1.000
_cell.length_c   1.000
_cell.angle_alpha   90.00
_cell.angle_beta   90.00
_cell.angle_gamma   90.00
#
_symmetry.space_group_name_H-M   'P 1'
#
loop_
_entity.id
_entity.type
_entity.pdbx_description
1 polymer ?
#
loop_
_entity_poly.entity_id
_entity_poly.type
_entity_poly.pdbx_seq_one_letter_code
_entity_poly.pdbx_strand_id
1 'polypeptide(L)' 'MLLEAREEGEQIGLEKGEQIGLEKGEQIGLEKGRQEAAQETACNLIKLGLLSDAQVAQATGLSLAQIEALRSAGPH' A
#
# COMPACT_ATOMS: atom_id res chain seq x y z
N MET A 1 -28.16 -1.83 36.48
CA MET A 1 -28.82 -2.32 35.26
C MET A 1 -28.70 -1.37 34.06
N LEU A 2 -29.33 -0.18 34.02
CA LEU A 2 -29.19 0.72 32.84
C LEU A 2 -27.81 1.36 32.67
N LEU A 3 -27.12 1.68 33.77
CA LEU A 3 -25.77 2.26 33.73
C LEU A 3 -24.74 1.21 33.25
N GLU A 4 -24.79 0.02 33.84
CA GLU A 4 -23.94 -1.13 33.43
C GLU A 4 -24.14 -1.47 31.95
N ALA A 5 -25.39 -1.54 31.46
CA ALA A 5 -25.65 -1.80 30.05
C ALA A 5 -25.10 -0.70 29.12
N ARG A 6 -25.02 0.56 29.59
CA ARG A 6 -24.43 1.66 28.84
C ARG A 6 -22.90 1.57 28.84
N GLU A 7 -22.29 1.27 29.98
CA GLU A 7 -20.85 1.08 30.11
C GLU A 7 -20.36 -0.11 29.27
N GLU A 8 -21.08 -1.22 29.30
CA GLU A 8 -20.82 -2.38 28.43
C GLU A 8 -20.95 -2.03 26.94
N GLY A 9 -21.99 -1.27 26.57
CA GLY A 9 -22.18 -0.80 25.19
C GLY A 9 -21.05 0.12 24.71
N GLU A 10 -20.60 1.04 25.56
CA GLU A 10 -19.47 1.93 25.28
C GLU A 10 -18.16 1.13 25.13
N GLN A 11 -17.91 0.16 26.02
CA GLN A 11 -16.73 -0.69 25.96
C GLN A 11 -16.70 -1.57 24.70
N ILE A 12 -17.81 -2.25 24.38
CA ILE A 12 -17.95 -3.04 23.16
C ILE A 12 -17.77 -2.15 21.92
N GLY A 13 -18.31 -0.93 21.95
CA GLY A 13 -18.15 0.05 20.87
C GLY A 13 -16.70 0.44 20.64
N LEU A 14 -15.95 0.70 21.72
CA LEU A 14 -14.53 1.04 21.67
C LEU A 14 -13.70 -0.14 21.15
N GLU A 15 -13.87 -1.33 21.72
CA GLU A 15 -13.14 -2.54 21.31
C GLU A 15 -13.37 -2.87 19.83
N LYS A 16 -14.62 -2.80 19.36
CA LYS A 16 -14.94 -2.98 17.93
C LYS A 16 -14.32 -1.88 17.06
N GLY A 17 -14.39 -0.63 17.52
CA GLY A 17 -13.81 0.51 16.81
C GLY A 17 -12.31 0.37 16.64
N GLU A 18 -11.59 0.01 17.70
CA GLU A 18 -10.15 -0.23 17.68
C GLU A 18 -9.78 -1.41 16.78
N GLN A 19 -10.49 -2.53 16.88
CA GLN A 19 -10.25 -3.70 16.06
C GLN A 19 -10.41 -3.38 14.56
N ILE A 20 -11.52 -2.74 14.19
CA ILE A 20 -11.79 -2.36 12.79
C ILE A 20 -10.76 -1.32 12.30
N GLY A 21 -10.39 -0.38 13.16
CA GLY A 21 -9.39 0.64 12.85
C GLY A 21 -8.02 0.05 12.57
N LEU A 22 -7.57 -0.89 13.41
CA LEU A 22 -6.29 -1.56 13.27
C LEU A 22 -6.25 -2.42 12.00
N GLU A 23 -7.28 -3.24 11.75
CA GLU A 23 -7.35 -4.12 10.58
C GLU A 23 -7.31 -3.33 9.27
N LYS A 24 -8.12 -2.25 9.18
CA LYS A 24 -8.11 -1.36 8.01
C LYS A 24 -6.77 -0.63 7.85
N GLY A 25 -6.21 -0.15 8.95
CA GLY A 25 -4.93 0.56 8.95
C GLY A 25 -3.79 -0.34 8.45
N GLU A 26 -3.73 -1.59 8.93
CA GLU A 26 -2.74 -2.57 8.51
C GLU A 26 -2.90 -2.93 7.03
N GLN A 27 -4.13 -3.20 6.56
CA GLN A 27 -4.38 -3.50 5.16
C GLN A 27 -3.93 -2.37 4.23
N ILE A 28 -4.31 -1.12 4.54
CA ILE A 28 -3.94 0.07 3.76
C ILE A 28 -2.42 0.27 3.79
N GLY A 29 -1.81 0.13 4.96
CA GLY A 29 -0.36 0.28 5.14
C GLY A 29 0.43 -0.75 4.32
N LEU A 30 0.02 -2.02 4.35
CA LEU A 30 0.65 -3.09 3.58
C LEU A 30 0.48 -2.90 2.07
N GLU A 31 -0.70 -2.49 1.62
CA GLU A 31 -0.94 -2.21 0.19
C GLU A 31 -0.09 -1.05 -0.31
N LYS A 32 -0.08 0.07 0.44
CA LYS A 32 0.75 1.23 0.11
C LYS A 32 2.23 0.89 0.11
N GLY A 33 2.72 0.17 1.12
CA GLY A 33 4.12 -0.25 1.20
C GLY A 33 4.53 -1.16 0.04
N ARG A 34 3.68 -2.11 -0.36
CA ARG A 34 3.94 -2.94 -1.55
C ARG A 34 4.02 -2.11 -2.83
N GLN A 35 3.12 -1.14 -2.99
CA GLN A 35 3.10 -0.27 -4.17
C GLN A 35 4.35 0.63 -4.22
N GLU A 36 4.73 1.25 -3.10
CA GLU A 36 5.92 2.10 -3.01
C GLU A 36 7.20 1.30 -3.29
N ALA A 37 7.33 0.09 -2.72
CA ALA A 37 8.48 -0.78 -2.97
C ALA A 37 8.58 -1.24 -4.44
N ALA A 38 7.44 -1.55 -5.08
CA ALA A 38 7.41 -1.90 -6.49
C ALA A 38 7.84 -0.73 -7.39
N GLN A 39 7.38 0.49 -7.08
CA GLN A 39 7.78 1.70 -7.79
C GLN A 39 9.25 2.05 -7.60
N GLU A 40 9.77 1.96 -6.38
CA GLU A 40 11.20 2.19 -6.09
C GLU A 40 12.09 1.19 -6.83
N THR A 41 11.71 -0.08 -6.80
CA THR A 41 12.41 -1.14 -7.55
C THR A 41 12.39 -0.85 -9.05
N ALA A 42 11.24 -0.46 -9.61
CA ALA A 42 11.12 -0.09 -11.02
C ALA A 42 12.00 1.10 -11.38
N CYS A 43 12.00 2.17 -10.58
CA CYS A 43 12.87 3.33 -10.76
C CYS A 43 14.35 2.94 -10.79
N ASN A 44 14.78 2.08 -9.86
CA ASN A 44 16.17 1.60 -9.81
C ASN A 44 16.53 0.79 -11.05
N LEU A 45 15.65 -0.12 -11.50
CA LEU A 45 15.87 -0.90 -12.72
C LEU A 45 15.91 -0.02 -13.98
N ILE A 46 15.04 1.00 -14.08
CA ILE A 46 15.03 1.98 -15.17
C ILE A 46 16.35 2.77 -15.19
N LYS A 47 16.81 3.22 -14.02
CA LYS A 47 18.08 3.96 -13.86
C LYS A 47 19.30 3.14 -14.30
N LEU A 48 19.28 1.81 -14.10
CA LEU A 48 20.35 0.93 -14.59
C LEU A 48 20.39 0.85 -16.13
N GLY A 49 19.27 1.08 -16.82
CA GLY A 49 19.22 1.13 -18.29
C GLY A 49 19.44 -0.22 -18.98
N LEU A 50 19.38 -1.34 -18.24
CA LEU A 50 19.68 -2.69 -18.74
C LEU A 50 18.45 -3.47 -19.21
N LEU A 51 17.25 -3.06 -18.79
CA LEU A 51 16.00 -3.79 -19.00
C LEU A 51 15.03 -2.97 -19.86
N SER A 52 14.27 -3.68 -20.70
CA SER A 52 13.12 -3.12 -21.41
C SER A 52 11.94 -2.87 -20.46
N ASP A 53 11.00 -2.02 -20.86
CA ASP A 53 9.83 -1.69 -20.03
C ASP A 53 8.99 -2.94 -19.69
N ALA A 54 8.90 -3.90 -20.62
CA ALA A 54 8.24 -5.17 -20.38
C ALA A 54 8.95 -6.02 -19.32
N GLN A 55 10.29 -6.03 -19.29
CA GLN A 55 11.06 -6.76 -18.28
C GLN A 55 10.97 -6.09 -16.91
N VAL A 56 10.97 -4.76 -16.86
CA VAL A 56 10.78 -4.01 -15.60
C VAL A 56 9.37 -4.25 -15.06
N ALA A 57 8.34 -4.18 -15.91
CA ALA A 57 6.96 -4.50 -15.55
C ALA A 57 6.83 -5.92 -14.97
N GLN A 58 7.43 -6.91 -15.65
CA GLN A 58 7.43 -8.30 -15.19
C GLN A 58 8.13 -8.46 -13.82
N ALA A 59 9.28 -7.81 -13.62
CA ALA A 59 10.07 -7.94 -12.40
C ALA A 59 9.42 -7.26 -11.18
N THR A 60 8.63 -6.21 -11.41
CA THR A 60 8.06 -5.35 -10.35
C THR A 60 6.58 -5.60 -10.11
N GLY A 61 5.91 -6.32 -11.02
CA GLY A 61 4.46 -6.51 -10.99
C GLY A 61 3.66 -5.25 -11.39
N LEU A 62 4.33 -4.22 -11.92
CA LEU A 62 3.67 -3.02 -12.43
C LEU A 62 3.20 -3.22 -13.88
N SER A 63 2.19 -2.46 -14.28
CA SER A 63 1.75 -2.40 -15.67
C SER A 63 2.74 -1.62 -16.55
N LEU A 64 2.75 -1.90 -17.85
CA LEU A 64 3.56 -1.15 -18.83
C LEU A 64 3.31 0.37 -18.74
N ALA A 65 2.05 0.78 -18.62
CA ALA A 65 1.69 2.19 -18.50
C ALA A 65 2.31 2.85 -17.24
N GLN A 66 2.40 2.13 -16.12
CA GLN A 66 3.07 2.62 -14.92
C GLN A 66 4.58 2.76 -15.15
N ILE A 67 5.21 1.83 -15.85
CA ILE A 67 6.64 1.90 -16.19
C ILE A 67 6.92 3.08 -17.13
N GLU A 68 6.10 3.27 -18.16
CA GLU A 68 6.19 4.40 -19.10
C GLU A 68 6.05 5.75 -18.37
N ALA A 69 5.13 5.84 -17.41
CA ALA A 69 4.95 7.03 -16.59
C ALA A 69 6.18 7.31 -15.72
N LEU A 70 6.74 6.29 -15.06
CA LEU A 70 7.97 6.42 -14.26
C LEU A 70 9.18 6.84 -15.11
N ARG A 71 9.30 6.31 -16.33
CA ARG A 71 10.37 6.67 -17.26
C ARG A 71 10.23 8.12 -17.77
N SER A 72 9.00 8.57 -18.00
CA SER A 72 8.69 9.93 -18.47
C SER A 72 8.87 10.98 -17.38
N ALA A 73 8.69 10.61 -16.11
CA ALA A 73 8.94 11.49 -14.96
C ALA A 73 10.43 11.84 -14.78
N GLY A 74 11.33 11.11 -15.45
CA GLY A 74 12.78 11.28 -15.36
C GLY A 74 13.35 10.76 -14.03
N PRO A 75 14.61 10.31 -14.00
CA PRO A 75 15.26 9.97 -12.73
C PRO A 75 15.47 11.25 -11.91
N HIS A 76 14.88 11.33 -10.71
CA HIS A 76 15.36 12.22 -9.65
C HIS A 76 16.78 11.86 -9.24
#